data_AF-A0A0L8FH86-F1
#
_entry.id   AF-A0A0L8FH86-F1
#
_cell.length_a   1.000
_cell.length_b   1.000
_cell.length_c   1.000
_cell.angle_alpha   90.00
_cell.angle_beta   90.00
_cell.angle_gamma   90.00
#
_symmetry.space_group_name_H-M   'P 1'
#
loop_
_entity.id
_entity.type
_entity.pdbx_description
1 polymer ?
#
loop_
_entity_poly.entity_id
_entity_poly.type
_entity_poly.pdbx_seq_one_letter_code
_entity_poly.pdbx_strand_id
1 'polypeptide(L)'
;INLGCPQELYGKDCINKCHCSRGESCDQISGICKNGCEDGWRGEKCDNQTYVNIAQGKQTYQTSTLEWDKVIALPNGKCVKNKMWMSSGKAVDGNFDHVFEHMSCTHTTSEQDPYWEVTLDKPYMISQLRIYNRMTHYFRLSGFKVYLGSSLCFESTKDEYKKQVIYIKCQKPVYTSNVKISLEGKKKALTLCEVEVIR
;
A
#
# COMPACT_ATOMS: atom_id res chain seq x y z
N ILE A 1 36.96 5.15 17.97
CA ILE A 1 36.49 4.30 16.85
C ILE A 1 35.29 5.03 16.26
N ASN A 2 35.40 5.51 15.02
CA ASN A 2 34.29 6.22 14.38
C ASN A 2 33.31 5.15 13.91
N LEU A 3 32.32 4.82 14.76
CA LEU A 3 31.25 3.91 14.38
C LEU A 3 30.41 4.65 13.34
N GLY A 4 30.50 4.22 12.07
CA GLY A 4 29.68 4.74 10.99
C GLY A 4 28.19 4.59 11.27
N CYS A 5 27.36 5.16 10.40
CA CYS A 5 25.92 5.17 10.62
C CYS A 5 25.31 3.76 10.67
N PRO A 6 24.24 3.55 11.47
CA PRO A 6 23.44 2.34 11.40
C PRO A 6 23.00 2.03 9.97
N GLN A 7 22.73 0.76 9.69
CA GLN A 7 22.19 0.35 8.40
C GLN A 7 20.95 1.17 8.06
N GLU A 8 20.83 1.57 6.79
CA GLU A 8 19.79 2.48 6.27
C GLU A 8 19.93 3.96 6.64
N LEU A 9 21.01 4.39 7.31
CA LEU A 9 21.23 5.80 7.64
C LEU A 9 22.58 6.32 7.12
N TYR A 10 22.66 7.62 6.84
CA TYR A 10 23.89 8.27 6.41
C TYR A 10 23.98 9.75 6.82
N GLY A 11 25.19 10.30 6.66
CA GLY A 11 25.48 11.72 6.84
C GLY A 11 25.77 12.09 8.30
N LYS A 12 25.91 13.39 8.56
CA LYS A 12 26.22 13.89 9.90
C LYS A 12 25.10 13.50 10.87
N ASP A 13 25.47 12.90 12.01
CA ASP A 13 24.56 12.43 13.04
C ASP A 13 23.55 11.35 12.58
N CYS A 14 23.76 10.75 11.40
CA CYS A 14 22.95 9.64 10.86
C CYS A 14 21.45 9.96 10.72
N ILE A 15 21.14 11.20 10.35
CA ILE A 15 19.75 11.68 10.25
C ILE A 15 19.09 11.40 8.91
N ASN A 16 19.87 11.06 7.87
CA ASN A 16 19.33 10.84 6.53
C ASN A 16 19.11 9.35 6.29
N LYS A 17 17.97 8.98 5.69
CA LYS A 17 17.64 7.59 5.36
C LYS A 17 18.14 7.20 3.97
N CYS A 18 18.71 6.01 3.84
CA CYS A 18 19.05 5.40 2.56
C CYS A 18 17.79 4.83 1.89
N HIS A 19 17.71 5.00 0.56
CA HIS A 19 16.66 4.40 -0.28
C HIS A 19 17.28 3.66 -1.48
N CYS A 20 18.26 2.79 -1.23
CA CYS A 20 18.94 2.01 -2.27
C CYS A 20 18.16 0.75 -2.63
N SER A 21 18.19 0.36 -3.91
CA SER A 21 17.46 -0.81 -4.39
C SER A 21 17.70 -2.07 -3.54
N ARG A 22 16.63 -2.85 -3.32
CA ARG A 22 16.67 -4.16 -2.63
C ARG A 22 17.13 -4.10 -1.16
N GLY A 23 16.96 -2.97 -0.48
CA GLY A 23 17.31 -2.81 0.93
C GLY A 23 18.82 -2.81 1.20
N GLU A 24 19.63 -2.45 0.19
CA GLU A 24 21.07 -2.28 0.37
C GLU A 24 21.41 -1.03 1.20
N SER A 25 22.52 -1.08 1.93
CA SER A 25 23.03 0.09 2.65
C SER A 25 23.72 1.05 1.69
N CYS A 26 23.38 2.34 1.79
CA CYS A 26 24.11 3.40 1.11
C CYS A 26 25.47 3.66 1.80
N ASP A 27 26.36 4.39 1.11
CA ASP A 27 27.59 4.89 1.72
C ASP A 27 27.28 5.76 2.94
N GLN A 28 27.84 5.41 4.11
CA GLN A 28 27.46 5.99 5.40
C GLN A 28 27.77 7.49 5.53
N ILE A 29 28.63 8.05 4.67
CA ILE A 29 29.02 9.46 4.69
C ILE A 29 28.26 10.24 3.61
N SER A 30 28.36 9.78 2.37
CA SER A 30 27.86 10.49 1.19
C SER A 30 26.39 10.17 0.88
N GLY A 31 25.89 9.00 1.27
CA GLY A 31 24.55 8.51 0.97
C GLY A 31 24.41 7.83 -0.40
N ILE A 32 25.50 7.63 -1.13
CA ILE A 32 25.44 7.14 -2.52
C ILE A 32 25.07 5.66 -2.59
N CYS A 33 24.15 5.32 -3.50
CA CYS A 33 23.70 3.96 -3.77
C CYS A 33 24.38 3.38 -5.02
N LYS A 34 25.14 2.28 -4.87
CA LYS A 34 25.88 1.67 -5.99
C LYS A 34 24.99 1.01 -7.03
N ASN A 35 23.89 0.41 -6.60
CA ASN A 35 23.00 -0.39 -7.45
C ASN A 35 21.69 0.34 -7.83
N GLY A 36 21.65 1.66 -7.67
CA GLY A 36 20.48 2.47 -7.95
C GLY A 36 19.50 2.57 -6.78
N CYS A 37 18.33 3.14 -7.05
CA CYS A 37 17.35 3.52 -6.05
C CYS A 37 16.19 2.53 -5.93
N GLU A 38 15.56 2.51 -4.77
CA GLU A 38 14.25 1.89 -4.61
C GLU A 38 13.22 2.56 -5.53
N ASP A 39 12.18 1.80 -5.88
CA ASP A 39 11.05 2.35 -6.61
C ASP A 39 10.51 3.57 -5.84
N GLY A 40 10.39 4.71 -6.53
CA GLY A 40 9.98 5.95 -5.89
C GLY A 40 11.12 6.89 -5.54
N TRP A 41 12.38 6.53 -5.78
CA TRP A 41 13.53 7.38 -5.49
C TRP A 41 14.45 7.53 -6.70
N ARG A 42 15.17 8.65 -6.77
CA ARG A 42 16.16 8.97 -7.81
C ARG A 42 17.27 9.86 -7.24
N GLY A 43 18.27 10.13 -8.08
CA GLY A 43 19.48 10.84 -7.70
C GLY A 43 20.56 9.87 -7.22
N GLU A 44 21.82 10.31 -7.18
CA GLU A 44 22.94 9.44 -6.82
C GLU A 44 22.85 8.91 -5.37
N LYS A 45 22.17 9.66 -4.50
CA LYS A 45 21.93 9.32 -3.10
C LYS A 45 20.55 8.70 -2.84
N CYS A 46 19.72 8.60 -3.88
CA CYS A 46 18.32 8.19 -3.75
C CYS A 46 17.56 9.01 -2.71
N ASP A 47 17.81 10.32 -2.67
CA ASP A 47 17.23 11.28 -1.74
C ASP A 47 16.10 12.12 -2.37
N ASN A 48 15.85 11.93 -3.66
CA ASN A 48 14.82 12.64 -4.40
C ASN A 48 13.69 11.69 -4.76
N GLN A 49 12.52 11.88 -4.14
CA GLN A 49 11.35 11.08 -4.46
C GLN A 49 10.89 11.36 -5.90
N THR A 50 10.71 10.31 -6.70
CA THR A 50 10.14 10.37 -8.05
C THR A 50 8.62 10.52 -8.03
N TYR A 51 7.98 10.15 -6.92
CA TYR A 51 6.58 10.37 -6.66
C TYR A 51 6.29 10.41 -5.16
N VAL A 52 5.14 10.97 -4.77
CA VAL A 52 4.64 10.95 -3.40
C VAL A 52 3.32 10.17 -3.35
N ASN A 53 3.21 9.21 -2.42
CA ASN A 53 1.92 8.60 -2.07
C ASN A 53 1.10 9.60 -1.24
N ILE A 54 0.22 10.36 -1.88
CA ILE A 54 -0.61 11.36 -1.19
C ILE A 54 -1.73 10.74 -0.34
N ALA A 55 -1.99 9.43 -0.47
CA ALA A 55 -2.98 8.71 0.33
C ALA A 55 -2.43 8.21 1.67
N GLN A 56 -1.10 8.14 1.86
CA GLN A 56 -0.49 7.61 3.07
C GLN A 56 -0.95 8.38 4.32
N GLY A 57 -1.41 7.64 5.34
CA GLY A 57 -1.91 8.15 6.60
C GLY A 57 -3.21 8.95 6.52
N LYS A 58 -3.90 8.94 5.37
CA LYS A 58 -5.16 9.68 5.18
C LYS A 58 -6.35 8.91 5.75
N GLN A 59 -7.48 9.61 5.89
CA GLN A 59 -8.71 9.01 6.41
C GLN A 59 -9.29 8.06 5.37
N THR A 60 -9.65 6.86 5.82
CA THR A 60 -10.14 5.78 4.97
C THR A 60 -11.43 5.16 5.48
N TYR A 61 -12.24 4.66 4.56
CA TYR A 61 -13.50 3.99 4.83
C TYR A 61 -13.56 2.67 4.07
N GLN A 62 -14.29 1.71 4.62
CA GLN A 62 -14.65 0.48 3.92
C GLN A 62 -16.05 0.03 4.37
N THR A 63 -16.76 -0.67 3.50
CA THR A 63 -18.15 -1.10 3.73
C THR A 63 -18.35 -1.88 5.03
N SER A 64 -17.43 -2.79 5.31
CA SER A 64 -17.41 -3.58 6.55
C SER A 64 -15.98 -3.96 6.89
N THR A 65 -15.73 -4.37 8.13
CA THR A 65 -14.41 -4.80 8.59
C THR A 65 -14.44 -6.25 9.03
N LEU A 66 -13.55 -7.07 8.48
CA LEU A 66 -13.38 -8.43 8.94
C LEU A 66 -12.67 -8.44 10.29
N GLU A 67 -13.29 -9.10 11.26
CA GLU A 67 -12.66 -9.53 12.50
C GLU A 67 -12.03 -10.91 12.28
N TRP A 68 -10.71 -11.02 12.49
CA TRP A 68 -9.93 -12.23 12.26
C TRP A 68 -9.28 -12.73 13.55
N ASP A 69 -9.46 -14.01 13.86
CA ASP A 69 -8.80 -14.67 14.98
C ASP A 69 -7.37 -15.08 14.59
N LYS A 70 -6.36 -14.33 15.04
CA LYS A 70 -4.95 -14.77 14.94
C LYS A 70 -4.64 -15.73 16.09
N VAL A 71 -4.35 -16.98 15.74
CA VAL A 71 -3.91 -17.98 16.72
C VAL A 71 -2.41 -17.81 16.99
N ILE A 72 -2.05 -17.57 18.24
CA ILE A 72 -0.68 -17.38 18.70
C ILE A 72 -0.33 -18.55 19.62
N ALA A 73 0.73 -19.29 19.29
CA ALA A 73 1.30 -20.30 20.16
C ALA A 73 2.25 -19.62 21.16
N LEU A 74 2.00 -19.81 22.45
CA LEU A 74 2.86 -19.33 23.53
C LEU A 74 3.94 -20.38 23.86
N PRO A 75 5.08 -19.98 24.45
CA PRO A 75 6.18 -20.90 24.79
C PRO A 75 5.78 -22.07 25.71
N ASN A 76 4.70 -21.92 26.47
CA ASN A 76 4.16 -22.96 27.36
C ASN A 76 3.21 -23.95 26.64
N GLY A 77 3.15 -23.92 25.30
CA GLY A 77 2.28 -24.78 24.49
C GLY A 77 0.82 -24.35 24.44
N LYS A 78 0.43 -23.23 25.08
CA LYS A 78 -0.94 -22.70 25.02
C LYS A 78 -1.14 -21.89 23.75
N CYS A 79 -2.23 -22.17 23.02
CA CYS A 79 -2.68 -21.33 21.93
C CYS A 79 -3.69 -20.28 22.43
N VAL A 80 -3.48 -19.01 22.09
CA VAL A 80 -4.43 -17.93 22.35
C VAL A 80 -4.96 -17.37 21.05
N LYS A 81 -6.24 -17.00 21.03
CA LYS A 81 -6.85 -16.29 19.91
C LYS A 81 -6.80 -14.80 20.20
N ASN A 82 -6.19 -14.04 19.31
CA ASN A 82 -6.21 -12.59 19.36
C ASN A 82 -7.11 -12.06 18.24
N LYS A 83 -8.15 -11.32 18.61
CA LYS A 83 -9.08 -10.70 17.67
C LYS A 83 -8.39 -9.52 16.99
N MET A 84 -8.27 -9.57 15.67
CA MET A 84 -7.64 -8.54 14.87
C MET A 84 -8.63 -7.94 13.88
N TRP A 85 -8.58 -6.62 13.73
CA TRP A 85 -9.48 -5.89 12.83
C TRP A 85 -8.71 -5.50 11.56
N MET A 86 -9.20 -5.98 10.41
CA MET A 86 -8.59 -5.68 9.11
C MET A 86 -9.15 -4.36 8.56
N SER A 87 -8.93 -3.29 9.32
CA SER A 87 -9.49 -1.95 9.10
C SER A 87 -9.00 -1.30 7.80
N SER A 88 -9.75 -0.30 7.33
CA SER A 88 -9.48 0.41 6.07
C SER A 88 -8.12 1.11 6.05
N GLY A 89 -7.62 1.56 7.20
CA GLY A 89 -6.36 2.33 7.29
C GLY A 89 -5.11 1.52 6.95
N LYS A 90 -5.21 0.19 6.93
CA LYS A 90 -4.09 -0.70 6.56
C LYS A 90 -3.64 -0.53 5.11
N ALA A 91 -4.50 -0.05 4.22
CA ALA A 91 -4.12 0.20 2.82
C ALA A 91 -3.40 1.53 2.60
N VAL A 92 -3.15 2.31 3.66
CA VAL A 92 -2.45 3.59 3.59
C VAL A 92 -1.46 3.74 4.74
N ASP A 93 -1.01 2.62 5.33
CA ASP A 93 -0.12 2.65 6.48
C ASP A 93 1.37 2.72 6.06
N GLY A 94 1.66 2.62 4.77
CA GLY A 94 3.01 2.63 4.21
C GLY A 94 3.72 1.28 4.30
N ASN A 95 3.01 0.20 4.61
CA ASN A 95 3.54 -1.15 4.64
C ASN A 95 2.96 -2.01 3.51
N PHE A 96 3.83 -2.29 2.52
CA PHE A 96 3.49 -2.99 1.28
C PHE A 96 3.42 -4.52 1.40
N ASP A 97 3.32 -5.05 2.62
CA ASP A 97 3.33 -6.48 2.88
C ASP A 97 2.06 -7.15 2.33
N HIS A 98 2.28 -8.07 1.40
CA HIS A 98 1.23 -8.80 0.69
C HIS A 98 0.76 -10.06 1.44
N VAL A 99 1.43 -10.43 2.54
CA VAL A 99 1.09 -11.58 3.39
C VAL A 99 0.03 -11.15 4.40
N PHE A 100 -1.16 -11.72 4.26
CA PHE A 100 -2.34 -11.33 5.04
C PHE A 100 -2.15 -11.50 6.55
N GLU A 101 -1.43 -12.54 6.96
CA GLU A 101 -1.14 -12.91 8.34
C GLU A 101 -0.17 -11.94 9.04
N HIS A 102 0.53 -11.10 8.27
CA HIS A 102 1.38 -10.03 8.75
C HIS A 102 0.57 -8.76 9.11
N MET A 103 -0.74 -8.79 8.84
CA MET A 103 -1.71 -7.79 9.32
C MET A 103 -1.52 -6.41 8.69
N SER A 104 -1.04 -6.34 7.45
CA SER A 104 -0.90 -5.10 6.67
C SER A 104 -1.97 -4.91 5.61
N CYS A 105 -2.92 -5.84 5.46
CA CYS A 105 -3.98 -5.70 4.46
C CYS A 105 -5.32 -5.33 5.09
N THR A 106 -6.12 -4.53 4.38
CA THR A 106 -7.53 -4.32 4.67
C THR A 106 -8.31 -5.59 4.33
N HIS A 107 -9.49 -5.77 4.91
CA HIS A 107 -10.40 -6.83 4.49
C HIS A 107 -11.83 -6.54 4.89
N THR A 108 -12.75 -6.55 3.92
CA THR A 108 -14.19 -6.48 4.18
C THR A 108 -14.75 -7.85 4.57
N THR A 109 -15.93 -7.90 5.19
CA THR A 109 -16.67 -9.17 5.26
C THR A 109 -17.10 -9.62 3.85
N SER A 110 -17.61 -10.85 3.73
CA SER A 110 -18.20 -11.32 2.47
C SER A 110 -19.59 -10.71 2.31
N GLU A 111 -19.71 -9.75 1.40
CA GLU A 111 -20.90 -8.90 1.29
C GLU A 111 -21.25 -8.56 -0.16
N GLN A 112 -22.27 -7.72 -0.33
CA GLN A 112 -22.70 -7.19 -1.63
C GLN A 112 -21.93 -5.89 -1.90
N ASP A 113 -21.36 -5.79 -3.10
CA ASP A 113 -20.70 -4.58 -3.62
C ASP A 113 -19.72 -3.88 -2.63
N PRO A 114 -18.72 -4.60 -2.06
CA PRO A 114 -17.81 -4.01 -1.09
C PRO A 114 -16.96 -2.91 -1.72
N TYR A 115 -16.68 -1.87 -0.94
CA TYR A 115 -15.78 -0.79 -1.34
C TYR A 115 -14.80 -0.42 -0.24
N TRP A 116 -13.69 0.16 -0.68
CA TRP A 116 -12.72 0.89 0.14
C TRP A 116 -12.52 2.28 -0.46
N GLU A 117 -12.33 3.28 0.37
CA GLU A 117 -12.25 4.67 -0.03
C GLU A 117 -11.24 5.44 0.82
N VAL A 118 -10.51 6.38 0.20
CA VAL A 118 -9.64 7.33 0.90
C VAL A 118 -10.04 8.77 0.58
N THR A 119 -10.03 9.61 1.61
CA THR A 119 -10.23 11.06 1.50
C THR A 119 -8.91 11.78 1.74
N LEU A 120 -8.41 12.44 0.70
CA LEU A 120 -7.20 13.25 0.72
C LEU A 120 -7.44 14.59 1.44
N ASP A 121 -6.35 15.25 1.86
CA ASP A 121 -6.40 16.52 2.60
C ASP A 121 -6.94 17.69 1.78
N LYS A 122 -6.79 17.61 0.46
CA LYS A 122 -7.34 18.54 -0.52
C LYS A 122 -7.51 17.84 -1.87
N PRO A 123 -8.19 18.47 -2.83
CA PRO A 123 -8.26 17.91 -4.17
C PRO A 123 -6.91 17.98 -4.89
N TYR A 124 -6.59 16.95 -5.66
CA TYR A 124 -5.41 16.87 -6.51
C TYR A 124 -5.82 16.47 -7.93
N MET A 125 -4.97 16.79 -8.91
CA MET A 125 -5.07 16.25 -10.26
C MET A 125 -4.56 14.80 -10.25
N ILE A 126 -5.46 13.84 -10.12
CA ILE A 126 -5.11 12.42 -9.98
C ILE A 126 -5.26 11.73 -11.33
N SER A 127 -4.25 10.96 -11.72
CA SER A 127 -4.28 10.14 -12.95
C SER A 127 -3.60 8.78 -12.82
N GLN A 128 -2.85 8.55 -11.74
CA GLN A 128 -2.05 7.35 -11.53
C GLN A 128 -2.21 6.85 -10.10
N LEU A 129 -2.36 5.54 -9.97
CA LEU A 129 -2.40 4.85 -8.69
C LEU A 129 -1.60 3.55 -8.78
N ARG A 130 -1.22 3.01 -7.62
CA ARG A 130 -0.76 1.63 -7.50
C ARG A 130 -1.56 0.92 -6.43
N ILE A 131 -1.99 -0.29 -6.73
CA ILE A 131 -2.74 -1.13 -5.79
C ILE A 131 -1.91 -2.37 -5.50
N TYR A 132 -1.64 -2.62 -4.24
CA TYR A 132 -0.93 -3.79 -3.76
C TYR A 132 -1.97 -4.85 -3.39
N ASN A 133 -2.02 -5.91 -4.17
CA ASN A 133 -2.96 -7.02 -3.97
C ASN A 133 -2.40 -8.02 -2.97
N ARG A 134 -3.30 -8.76 -2.31
CA ARG A 134 -2.93 -9.85 -1.41
C ARG A 134 -2.21 -10.96 -2.17
N MET A 135 -1.19 -11.56 -1.55
CA MET A 135 -0.43 -12.68 -2.12
C MET A 135 -1.30 -13.92 -2.33
N THR A 136 -2.08 -14.28 -1.32
CA THR A 136 -3.03 -15.41 -1.36
C THR A 136 -4.43 -14.88 -1.68
N HIS A 137 -5.29 -15.69 -2.31
CA HIS A 137 -6.64 -15.25 -2.69
C HIS A 137 -6.68 -13.99 -3.57
N TYR A 138 -5.59 -13.70 -4.30
CA TYR A 138 -5.45 -12.55 -5.19
C TYR A 138 -6.62 -12.42 -6.19
N PHE A 139 -7.23 -13.54 -6.57
CA PHE A 139 -8.40 -13.63 -7.46
C PHE A 139 -9.64 -12.89 -6.95
N ARG A 140 -9.73 -12.61 -5.64
CA ARG A 140 -10.86 -11.86 -5.06
C ARG A 140 -10.97 -10.44 -5.60
N LEU A 141 -9.85 -9.85 -6.00
CA LEU A 141 -9.80 -8.51 -6.59
C LEU A 141 -10.22 -8.52 -8.08
N SER A 142 -10.57 -9.66 -8.67
CA SER A 142 -11.03 -9.73 -10.06
C SER A 142 -12.28 -8.87 -10.29
N GLY A 143 -12.24 -8.04 -11.35
CA GLY A 143 -13.33 -7.13 -11.72
C GLY A 143 -13.41 -5.86 -10.88
N PHE A 144 -12.34 -5.48 -10.18
CA PHE A 144 -12.34 -4.24 -9.40
C PHE A 144 -12.46 -2.99 -10.29
N LYS A 145 -13.10 -1.97 -9.73
CA LYS A 145 -13.27 -0.66 -10.35
C LYS A 145 -12.61 0.41 -9.48
N VAL A 146 -11.96 1.38 -10.12
CA VAL A 146 -11.35 2.55 -9.47
C VAL A 146 -12.12 3.78 -9.91
N TYR A 147 -12.56 4.56 -8.93
CA TYR A 147 -13.26 5.82 -9.12
C TYR A 147 -12.44 6.97 -8.55
N LEU A 148 -12.43 8.08 -9.29
CA LEU A 148 -11.90 9.37 -8.84
C LEU A 148 -13.10 10.33 -8.68
N GLY A 149 -13.48 10.64 -7.45
CA GLY A 149 -14.77 11.27 -7.17
C GLY A 149 -15.91 10.42 -7.74
N SER A 150 -16.74 11.01 -8.61
CA SER A 150 -17.84 10.30 -9.29
C SER A 150 -17.44 9.63 -10.62
N SER A 151 -16.21 9.82 -11.10
CA SER A 151 -15.77 9.35 -12.41
C SER A 151 -15.13 7.96 -12.33
N LEU A 152 -15.59 7.03 -13.16
CA LEU A 152 -14.90 5.74 -13.37
C LEU A 152 -13.56 6.00 -14.07
N CYS A 153 -12.46 5.76 -13.36
CA CYS A 153 -11.10 5.91 -13.89
C CYS A 153 -10.61 4.62 -14.57
N PHE A 154 -10.87 3.47 -13.95
CA PHE A 154 -10.34 2.18 -14.39
C PHE A 154 -11.30 1.05 -14.01
N GLU A 155 -11.40 0.05 -14.88
CA GLU A 155 -12.13 -1.19 -14.65
C GLU A 155 -11.25 -2.37 -15.06
N SER A 156 -11.02 -3.29 -14.13
CA SER A 156 -10.28 -4.52 -14.42
C SER A 156 -11.12 -5.44 -15.29
N THR A 157 -10.62 -5.72 -16.49
CA THR A 157 -11.31 -6.58 -17.47
C THR A 157 -10.58 -7.90 -17.73
N LYS A 158 -9.33 -8.05 -17.26
CA LYS A 158 -8.49 -9.22 -17.52
C LYS A 158 -7.80 -9.67 -16.23
N ASP A 159 -6.55 -10.09 -16.36
CA ASP A 159 -5.74 -10.73 -15.34
C ASP A 159 -4.93 -9.73 -14.50
N GLU A 160 -5.29 -8.44 -14.47
CA GLU A 160 -4.58 -7.44 -13.65
C GLU A 160 -4.50 -7.87 -12.19
N TYR A 161 -5.57 -8.48 -11.66
CA TYR A 161 -5.64 -9.01 -10.30
C TYR A 161 -4.59 -10.11 -9.99
N LYS A 162 -3.96 -10.72 -11.00
CA LYS A 162 -2.88 -11.72 -10.78
C LYS A 162 -1.57 -11.07 -10.34
N LYS A 163 -1.41 -9.76 -10.57
CA LYS A 163 -0.21 -9.01 -10.17
C LYS A 163 -0.30 -8.61 -8.70
N GLN A 164 0.83 -8.67 -8.03
CA GLN A 164 1.00 -8.22 -6.64
C GLN A 164 0.96 -6.69 -6.58
N VAL A 165 1.50 -6.01 -7.59
CA VAL A 165 1.39 -4.57 -7.77
C VAL A 165 0.67 -4.28 -9.08
N ILE A 166 -0.47 -3.61 -8.98
CA ILE A 166 -1.32 -3.25 -10.11
C ILE A 166 -1.16 -1.75 -10.36
N TYR A 167 -0.58 -1.43 -11.51
CA TYR A 167 -0.39 -0.05 -11.96
C TYR A 167 -1.64 0.44 -12.68
N ILE A 168 -2.26 1.48 -12.13
CA ILE A 168 -3.46 2.10 -12.68
C ILE A 168 -3.10 3.40 -13.35
N LYS A 169 -3.54 3.56 -14.60
CA LYS A 169 -3.45 4.81 -15.34
C LYS A 169 -4.84 5.19 -15.84
N CYS A 170 -5.39 6.27 -15.31
CA CYS A 170 -6.65 6.82 -15.77
C CYS A 170 -6.46 7.45 -17.16
N GLN A 171 -7.48 7.35 -18.03
CA GLN A 171 -7.44 7.96 -19.35
C GLN A 171 -7.33 9.49 -19.29
N LYS A 172 -7.97 10.09 -18.28
CA LYS A 172 -7.99 11.53 -18.06
C LYS A 172 -7.70 11.82 -16.59
N PRO A 173 -6.86 12.82 -16.28
CA PRO A 173 -6.71 13.31 -14.92
C PRO A 173 -8.03 13.87 -14.38
N VAL A 174 -8.31 13.64 -13.11
CA VAL A 174 -9.52 14.16 -12.44
C VAL A 174 -9.10 14.97 -11.21
N TYR A 175 -9.66 16.17 -11.05
CA TYR A 175 -9.45 17.01 -9.88
C TYR A 175 -10.40 16.59 -8.75
N THR A 176 -9.91 15.83 -7.78
CA THR A 176 -10.72 15.29 -6.68
C THR A 176 -9.87 15.03 -5.44
N SER A 177 -10.51 15.01 -4.27
CA SER A 177 -9.91 14.55 -3.01
C SER A 177 -10.32 13.12 -2.65
N ASN A 178 -11.10 12.46 -3.49
CA ASN A 178 -11.72 11.18 -3.18
C ASN A 178 -11.30 10.10 -4.19
N VAL A 179 -10.85 8.96 -3.67
CA VAL A 179 -10.52 7.77 -4.45
C VAL A 179 -11.26 6.58 -3.85
N LYS A 180 -12.02 5.86 -4.67
CA LYS A 180 -12.76 4.65 -4.27
C LYS A 180 -12.35 3.46 -5.11
N ILE A 181 -12.13 2.32 -4.47
CA ILE A 181 -11.94 1.01 -5.12
C ILE A 181 -13.12 0.13 -4.70
N SER A 182 -13.81 -0.47 -5.66
CA SER A 182 -14.97 -1.33 -5.36
C SER A 182 -15.00 -2.59 -6.21
N LEU A 183 -15.68 -3.60 -5.68
CA LEU A 183 -16.10 -4.79 -6.42
C LEU A 183 -17.62 -4.75 -6.60
N GLU A 184 -18.11 -5.40 -7.64
CA GLU A 184 -19.55 -5.60 -7.86
C GLU A 184 -19.92 -7.09 -7.75
N GLY A 185 -21.10 -7.35 -7.20
CA GLY A 185 -21.67 -8.67 -7.06
C GLY A 185 -21.81 -9.16 -5.62
N LYS A 186 -22.47 -10.34 -5.51
CA LYS A 186 -22.76 -11.01 -4.25
C LYS A 186 -21.55 -11.76 -3.71
N LYS A 187 -21.43 -11.85 -2.39
CA LYS A 187 -20.42 -12.65 -1.68
C LYS A 187 -18.99 -12.27 -2.10
N LYS A 188 -18.76 -10.97 -2.29
CA LYS A 188 -17.45 -10.41 -2.60
C LYS A 188 -16.77 -10.01 -1.29
N ALA A 189 -15.45 -10.16 -1.25
CA ALA A 189 -14.61 -9.66 -0.18
C ALA A 189 -13.48 -8.85 -0.81
N LEU A 190 -13.38 -7.58 -0.43
CA LEU A 190 -12.34 -6.67 -0.91
C LEU A 190 -11.15 -6.74 0.05
N THR A 191 -9.95 -6.87 -0.50
CA THR A 191 -8.69 -6.91 0.24
C THR A 191 -7.66 -6.09 -0.51
N LEU A 192 -7.08 -5.11 0.17
CA LEU A 192 -6.05 -4.22 -0.37
C LEU A 192 -4.91 -4.18 0.64
N CYS A 193 -3.68 -4.46 0.21
CA CYS A 193 -2.53 -4.45 1.11
C CYS A 193 -1.82 -3.10 1.16
N GLU A 194 -1.95 -2.29 0.11
CA GLU A 194 -1.58 -0.88 0.10
C GLU A 194 -2.20 -0.22 -1.13
N VAL A 195 -2.50 1.07 -1.05
CA VAL A 195 -2.97 1.90 -2.15
C VAL A 195 -2.14 3.17 -2.18
N GLU A 196 -1.38 3.33 -3.25
CA GLU A 196 -0.67 4.56 -3.52
C GLU A 196 -1.45 5.43 -4.50
N VAL A 197 -1.74 6.67 -4.10
CA VAL A 197 -2.21 7.70 -5.04
C VAL A 197 -0.99 8.53 -5.41
N ILE A 198 -0.62 8.49 -6.69
CA ILE A 198 0.68 8.98 -7.16
C ILE A 198 0.58 10.46 -7.54
N ARG A 199 1.48 11.26 -6.99
CA ARG A 199 1.71 12.66 -7.37
C ARG A 199 3.17 12.91 -7.71
#